data_AF-A0AAN6VMJ4-F1
#
_entry.id   AF-A0AAN6VMJ4-F1
#
_cell.length_a   1.000
_cell.length_b   1.000
_cell.length_c   1.000
_cell.angle_alpha   90.00
_cell.angle_beta   90.00
_cell.angle_gamma   90.00
#
_symmetry.space_group_name_H-M   'P 1'
#
loop_
_entity.id
_entity.type
_entity.pdbx_description
1 polymer ?
#
loop_
_entity_poly.entity_id
_entity_poly.type
_entity_poly.pdbx_seq_one_letter_code
_entity_poly.pdbx_strand_id
1 'polypeptide(L)'
;MYAHTPPAPPPKPPGSHDVSRMSTPASGPAPRPPPLPEAIVAGLGPTGSRTAADHHAAQSQDVGDPGDQWLPRFLEDKSKQDLAAMLSDPALLSALTHSPHTIHPSLRGSHGALQAALAENMERAAQLVDLEARLAHQRSAAQAQLLSTHALERQWRAKQADMDHALAPFAPASLYQRLAQGVAEQEGVCYALEESFLEGEGDGAVATEREASDWVRRYREAKKLYYLRQERKERWDEGRVGGWR
;
A
#
# COMPACT_ATOMS: atom_id res chain seq x y z
N MET A 1 39.50 -43.83 9.90
CA MET A 1 38.62 -42.72 10.29
C MET A 1 39.47 -41.46 10.49
N TYR A 2 39.48 -40.55 9.52
CA TYR A 2 39.96 -39.18 9.70
C TYR A 2 39.09 -38.26 8.83
N ALA A 3 38.38 -37.34 9.49
CA ALA A 3 37.51 -36.36 8.87
C ALA A 3 38.31 -35.07 8.63
N HIS A 4 38.35 -34.60 7.38
CA HIS A 4 38.88 -33.28 7.04
C HIS A 4 37.72 -32.34 6.77
N THR A 5 37.43 -31.51 7.77
CA THR A 5 36.51 -30.37 7.69
C THR A 5 37.13 -29.25 6.85
N PRO A 6 36.36 -28.56 5.99
CA PRO A 6 36.88 -27.46 5.16
C PRO A 6 37.26 -26.21 6.00
N PRO A 7 38.19 -25.36 5.52
CA PRO A 7 38.71 -24.22 6.27
C PRO A 7 37.70 -23.07 6.38
N ALA A 8 37.78 -22.33 7.48
CA ALA A 8 36.87 -21.24 7.81
C ALA A 8 37.07 -20.00 6.90
N PRO A 9 35.99 -19.27 6.56
CA PRO A 9 36.05 -18.06 5.74
C PRO A 9 36.66 -16.86 6.49
N PRO A 10 37.23 -15.88 5.75
CA PRO A 10 37.95 -14.74 6.32
C PRO A 10 37.03 -13.73 7.04
N PRO A 11 37.56 -12.96 8.01
CA PRO A 11 36.79 -11.97 8.76
C PRO A 11 36.43 -10.75 7.89
N LYS A 12 35.20 -10.25 8.05
CA LYS A 12 34.67 -9.07 7.34
C LYS A 12 35.30 -7.77 7.87
N PRO A 13 35.60 -6.78 7.01
CA PRO A 13 36.08 -5.46 7.42
C PRO A 13 34.96 -4.65 8.12
N PRO A 14 35.31 -3.73 9.04
CA PRO A 14 34.34 -2.94 9.78
C PRO A 14 33.77 -1.83 8.87
N GLY A 15 32.46 -1.90 8.57
CA GLY A 15 31.74 -0.80 7.91
C GLY A 15 30.70 -1.17 6.85
N SER A 16 30.48 -2.45 6.53
CA SER A 16 29.48 -2.86 5.54
C SER A 16 28.17 -3.30 6.20
N HIS A 17 27.19 -2.39 6.26
CA HIS A 17 25.80 -2.71 6.57
C HIS A 17 25.07 -3.10 5.28
N ASP A 18 25.19 -4.37 4.87
CA ASP A 18 24.28 -4.99 3.93
C ASP A 18 23.32 -5.89 4.70
N VAL A 19 22.09 -5.43 4.89
CA VAL A 19 21.02 -6.20 5.52
C VAL A 19 20.14 -6.75 4.40
N SER A 20 20.38 -8.01 4.04
CA SER A 20 19.41 -8.86 3.34
C SER A 20 18.12 -8.89 4.17
N ARG A 21 17.04 -8.28 3.67
CA ARG A 21 15.71 -8.29 4.30
C ARG A 21 14.82 -9.31 3.62
N MET A 22 14.81 -10.54 4.16
CA MET A 22 13.71 -11.47 4.02
C MET A 22 13.38 -12.01 5.42
N SER A 23 12.60 -11.26 6.19
CA SER A 23 11.84 -11.74 7.36
C SER A 23 10.91 -10.63 7.85
N THR A 24 9.68 -11.04 8.16
CA THR A 24 8.51 -10.31 8.66
C THR A 24 8.82 -9.34 9.82
N PRO A 25 8.23 -8.13 9.90
CA PRO A 25 8.21 -7.39 11.14
C PRO A 25 6.84 -7.49 11.82
N ALA A 26 6.82 -8.15 12.98
CA ALA A 26 5.90 -7.81 14.05
C ALA A 26 6.50 -6.63 14.84
N SER A 27 5.66 -5.62 15.10
CA SER A 27 5.75 -4.59 16.16
C SER A 27 7.08 -3.80 16.32
N GLY A 28 7.12 -2.57 15.78
CA GLY A 28 8.16 -1.56 16.05
C GLY A 28 7.79 -0.20 15.42
N PRO A 29 8.24 0.96 15.98
CA PRO A 29 7.61 2.27 15.76
C PRO A 29 7.87 2.85 14.37
N ALA A 30 6.85 3.51 13.82
CA ALA A 30 6.78 4.06 12.46
C ALA A 30 7.86 5.13 12.14
N PRO A 31 8.23 5.31 10.86
CA PRO A 31 9.22 6.31 10.43
C PRO A 31 8.62 7.73 10.44
N ARG A 32 9.50 8.70 10.74
CA ARG A 32 9.19 10.13 10.90
C ARG A 32 8.87 10.80 9.54
N PRO A 33 7.81 11.61 9.42
CA PRO A 33 7.45 12.31 8.17
C PRO A 33 8.40 13.50 7.86
N PRO A 34 8.44 13.97 6.59
CA PRO A 34 9.31 15.08 6.16
C PRO A 34 8.93 16.42 6.82
N PRO A 35 9.86 17.39 6.93
CA PRO A 35 9.60 18.67 7.58
C PRO A 35 8.67 19.55 6.73
N LEU A 36 7.57 20.00 7.33
CA LEU A 36 6.66 20.99 6.75
C LEU A 36 7.27 22.42 6.86
N PRO A 37 6.89 23.35 5.97
CA PRO A 37 7.35 24.74 6.01
C PRO A 37 7.03 25.46 7.34
N GLU A 38 8.00 26.24 7.84
CA GLU A 38 8.08 26.89 9.16
C GLU A 38 6.99 27.92 9.53
N ALA A 39 5.82 27.92 8.89
CA ALA A 39 4.74 28.87 9.21
C ALA A 39 3.75 28.37 10.28
N ILE A 40 3.94 27.18 10.88
CA ILE A 40 2.94 26.56 11.78
C ILE A 40 3.49 26.24 13.18
N VAL A 41 4.75 26.59 13.51
CA VAL A 41 5.40 26.20 14.80
C VAL A 41 5.20 27.25 15.92
N ALA A 42 4.11 28.00 15.90
CA ALA A 42 3.73 28.89 17.00
C ALA A 42 2.31 28.55 17.47
N GLY A 43 2.13 27.37 18.08
CA GLY A 43 0.81 26.97 18.56
C GLY A 43 0.69 25.56 19.13
N LEU A 44 1.70 25.07 19.85
CA LEU A 44 1.59 23.81 20.61
C LEU A 44 1.90 24.08 22.08
N GLY A 45 0.99 24.79 22.74
CA GLY A 45 0.77 24.64 24.18
C GLY A 45 -0.15 23.44 24.45
N PRO A 46 -0.09 22.80 25.63
CA PRO A 46 -0.97 21.71 26.00
C PRO A 46 -2.35 22.26 26.40
N THR A 47 -3.13 22.71 25.43
CA THR A 47 -4.53 23.15 25.62
C THR A 47 -5.31 22.87 24.35
N GLY A 48 -5.92 21.69 24.22
CA GLY A 48 -6.59 21.36 22.97
C GLY A 48 -7.43 20.09 22.99
N SER A 49 -8.19 19.84 24.05
CA SER A 49 -9.26 18.82 23.99
C SER A 49 -10.35 19.02 25.06
N ARG A 50 -10.71 20.27 25.36
CA ARG A 50 -11.88 20.58 26.21
C ARG A 50 -12.76 21.73 25.74
N THR A 51 -12.39 22.49 24.72
CA THR A 51 -13.00 23.82 24.52
C THR A 51 -14.17 23.91 23.53
N ALA A 52 -14.54 22.86 22.79
CA ALA A 52 -15.71 22.98 21.88
C ALA A 52 -17.06 22.76 22.59
N ALA A 53 -17.10 21.91 23.63
CA ALA A 53 -18.31 21.72 24.44
C ALA A 53 -18.48 22.82 25.50
N ASP A 54 -17.38 23.40 25.99
CA ASP A 54 -17.40 24.39 27.06
C ASP A 54 -17.69 25.82 26.58
N HIS A 55 -17.55 26.14 25.29
CA HIS A 55 -17.80 27.51 24.79
C HIS A 55 -19.26 27.78 24.38
N HIS A 56 -20.10 26.77 24.16
CA HIS A 56 -21.53 26.99 23.88
C HIS A 56 -22.40 27.04 25.15
N ALA A 57 -21.93 26.51 26.28
CA ALA A 57 -22.62 26.64 27.56
C ALA A 57 -22.42 28.04 28.20
N ALA A 58 -21.39 28.78 27.78
CA ALA A 58 -20.94 30.01 28.43
C ALA A 58 -21.60 31.32 27.92
N GLN A 59 -22.55 31.25 26.98
CA GLN A 59 -23.36 32.41 26.57
C GLN A 59 -24.83 32.26 26.95
N SER A 60 -25.12 31.53 28.04
CA SER A 60 -26.35 31.80 28.77
C SER A 60 -26.19 33.20 29.35
N GLN A 61 -26.77 34.21 28.68
CA GLN A 61 -26.93 35.53 29.27
C GLN A 61 -27.52 35.30 30.66
N ASP A 62 -26.79 35.73 31.69
CA ASP A 62 -27.24 35.72 33.08
C ASP A 62 -28.36 36.75 33.22
N VAL A 63 -29.52 36.44 32.62
CA VAL A 63 -30.71 37.24 32.82
C VAL A 63 -31.39 36.64 34.03
N GLY A 64 -31.02 37.18 35.19
CA GLY A 64 -31.53 36.77 36.49
C GLY A 64 -33.04 36.67 36.52
N ASP A 65 -33.53 35.84 37.44
CA ASP A 65 -34.95 35.70 37.71
C ASP A 65 -35.54 37.08 38.04
N PRO A 66 -36.65 37.52 37.40
CA PRO A 66 -37.32 38.79 37.68
C PRO A 66 -37.63 39.07 39.16
N GLY A 67 -37.61 38.04 40.01
CA GLY A 67 -38.01 38.13 41.40
C GLY A 67 -39.53 38.30 41.55
N ASP A 68 -40.01 38.19 42.78
CA ASP A 68 -41.45 38.11 43.09
C ASP A 68 -42.27 39.39 42.79
N GLN A 69 -41.61 40.48 42.38
CA GLN A 69 -42.24 41.79 42.14
C GLN A 69 -42.54 42.09 40.68
N TRP A 70 -42.14 41.22 39.74
CA TRP A 70 -42.40 41.48 38.33
C TRP A 70 -43.85 41.16 37.96
N LEU A 71 -44.58 42.20 37.56
CA LEU A 71 -45.89 42.08 36.93
C LEU A 71 -45.87 42.85 35.60
N PRO A 72 -46.41 42.27 34.52
CA PRO A 72 -46.65 43.02 33.30
C PRO A 72 -47.55 44.24 33.53
N ARG A 73 -47.16 45.41 33.00
CA ARG A 73 -47.88 46.68 33.19
C ARG A 73 -49.37 46.63 32.82
N PHE A 74 -49.77 45.75 31.90
CA PHE A 74 -51.17 45.60 31.51
C PHE A 74 -52.05 44.94 32.58
N LEU A 75 -51.45 44.28 33.59
CA LEU A 75 -52.14 43.65 34.71
C LEU A 75 -52.33 44.61 35.89
N GLU A 76 -51.60 45.72 35.93
CA GLU A 76 -51.72 46.74 36.99
C GLU A 76 -53.09 47.46 36.94
N ASP A 77 -53.63 47.68 35.74
CA ASP A 77 -54.87 48.42 35.51
C ASP A 77 -56.16 47.56 35.50
N LYS A 78 -56.07 46.27 35.88
CA LYS A 78 -57.19 45.31 35.78
C LYS A 78 -58.00 45.22 37.06
N SER A 79 -59.31 44.99 36.92
CA SER A 79 -60.20 44.79 38.06
C SER A 79 -59.90 43.47 38.77
N LYS A 80 -60.20 43.38 40.07
CA LYS A 80 -60.02 42.14 40.86
C LYS A 80 -60.77 40.95 40.25
N GLN A 81 -61.91 41.20 39.62
CA GLN A 81 -62.71 40.16 38.97
C GLN A 81 -62.04 39.65 37.69
N ASP A 82 -61.43 40.54 36.90
CA ASP A 82 -60.69 40.17 35.69
C ASP A 82 -59.40 39.41 36.01
N LEU A 83 -58.68 39.81 37.06
CA LEU A 83 -57.49 39.11 37.53
C LEU A 83 -57.82 37.69 38.01
N ALA A 84 -58.94 37.50 38.70
CA ALA A 84 -59.41 36.17 39.12
C ALA A 84 -59.80 35.29 37.92
N ALA A 85 -60.44 35.87 36.91
CA ALA A 85 -60.76 35.17 35.67
C ALA A 85 -59.50 34.76 34.89
N MET A 86 -58.50 35.65 34.79
CA MET A 86 -57.22 35.32 34.15
C MET A 86 -56.42 34.28 34.94
N LEU A 87 -56.43 34.34 36.28
CA LEU A 87 -55.80 33.33 37.14
C LEU A 87 -56.46 31.95 37.03
N SER A 88 -57.75 31.91 36.70
CA SER A 88 -58.47 30.65 36.51
C SER A 88 -58.12 29.91 35.21
N ASP A 89 -57.49 30.59 34.25
CA ASP A 89 -57.07 30.02 32.97
C ASP A 89 -55.53 29.97 32.83
N PRO A 90 -54.89 28.82 33.12
CA PRO A 90 -53.44 28.68 33.02
C PRO A 90 -52.93 28.77 31.58
N ALA A 91 -53.76 28.46 30.57
CA ALA A 91 -53.36 28.57 29.17
C ALA A 91 -53.23 30.05 28.77
N LEU A 92 -54.17 30.88 29.21
CA LEU A 92 -54.13 32.32 29.02
C LEU A 92 -52.93 32.96 29.74
N LEU A 93 -52.62 32.53 30.96
CA LEU A 93 -51.41 32.98 31.67
C LEU A 93 -50.13 32.60 30.90
N SER A 94 -50.06 31.39 30.35
CA SER A 94 -48.92 30.98 29.52
C SER A 94 -48.79 31.80 28.24
N ALA A 95 -49.91 32.15 27.59
CA ALA A 95 -49.89 33.01 26.42
C ALA A 95 -49.43 34.44 26.77
N LEU A 96 -49.83 34.97 27.94
CA LEU A 96 -49.40 36.28 28.42
C LEU A 96 -47.92 36.31 28.81
N THR A 97 -47.34 35.25 29.33
CA THR A 97 -45.90 35.23 29.66
C THR A 97 -45.02 35.17 28.43
N HIS A 98 -45.50 34.60 27.32
CA HIS A 98 -44.76 34.45 26.06
C HIS A 98 -45.10 35.49 24.99
N SER A 99 -46.13 36.32 25.20
CA SER A 99 -46.55 37.36 24.26
C SER A 99 -45.55 38.52 24.18
N PRO A 100 -45.24 39.05 22.98
CA PRO A 100 -44.16 40.03 22.78
C PRO A 100 -44.36 41.36 23.52
N HIS A 101 -45.60 41.69 23.90
CA HIS A 101 -45.94 42.92 24.61
C HIS A 101 -45.82 42.78 26.14
N THR A 102 -45.77 41.55 26.64
CA THR A 102 -45.93 41.21 28.06
C THR A 102 -44.84 40.28 28.56
N ILE A 103 -43.95 39.82 27.67
CA ILE A 103 -42.82 38.95 27.95
C ILE A 103 -41.77 39.65 28.83
N HIS A 104 -41.25 38.91 29.79
CA HIS A 104 -40.11 39.37 30.60
C HIS A 104 -38.82 39.42 29.77
N PRO A 105 -37.95 40.44 29.95
CA PRO A 105 -36.65 40.50 29.27
C PRO A 105 -35.79 39.23 29.40
N SER A 106 -35.80 38.52 30.54
CA SER A 106 -35.08 37.23 30.70
C SER A 106 -35.63 36.14 29.79
N LEU A 107 -36.95 36.00 29.74
CA LEU A 107 -37.58 34.99 28.88
C LEU A 107 -37.34 35.33 27.41
N ARG A 108 -37.41 36.61 27.05
CA ARG A 108 -37.08 37.09 25.69
C ARG A 108 -35.62 36.82 25.32
N GLY A 109 -34.68 37.09 26.23
CA GLY A 109 -33.26 36.78 26.05
C GLY A 109 -33.01 35.28 25.86
N SER A 110 -33.64 34.45 26.70
CA SER A 110 -33.55 32.98 26.59
C SER A 110 -34.13 32.46 25.27
N HIS A 111 -35.26 33.00 24.80
CA HIS A 111 -35.86 32.61 23.53
C HIS A 111 -34.97 33.01 22.35
N GLY A 112 -34.37 34.21 22.39
CA GLY A 112 -33.40 34.65 21.40
C GLY A 112 -32.15 33.77 21.36
N ALA A 113 -31.61 33.41 22.52
CA ALA A 113 -30.48 32.49 22.63
C ALA A 113 -30.81 31.09 22.06
N LEU A 114 -31.98 30.54 22.39
CA LEU A 114 -32.44 29.26 21.86
C LEU A 114 -32.66 29.29 20.34
N GLN A 115 -33.26 30.36 19.81
CA GLN A 115 -33.43 30.54 18.37
C GLN A 115 -32.08 30.63 17.65
N ALA A 116 -31.12 31.38 18.21
CA ALA A 116 -29.77 31.48 17.65
C ALA A 116 -29.04 30.13 17.66
N ALA A 117 -29.10 29.39 18.77
CA ALA A 117 -28.51 28.06 18.87
C ALA A 117 -29.16 27.06 17.91
N LEU A 118 -30.48 27.15 17.68
CA LEU A 118 -31.19 26.32 16.72
C LEU A 118 -30.75 26.65 15.29
N ALA A 119 -30.65 27.93 14.93
CA ALA A 119 -30.18 28.35 13.61
C ALA A 119 -28.72 27.89 13.36
N GLU A 120 -27.85 28.02 14.35
CA GLU A 120 -26.47 27.53 14.28
C GLU A 120 -26.41 26.01 14.11
N ASN A 121 -27.24 25.25 14.83
CA ASN A 121 -27.31 23.80 14.67
C ASN A 121 -27.81 23.39 13.28
N MET A 122 -28.78 24.12 12.71
CA MET A 122 -29.24 23.88 11.33
C MET A 122 -28.13 24.15 10.32
N GLU A 123 -27.38 25.24 10.47
CA GLU A 123 -26.25 25.57 9.60
C GLU A 123 -25.16 24.50 9.69
N ARG A 124 -24.79 24.07 10.90
CA ARG A 124 -23.82 22.99 11.11
C ARG A 124 -24.28 21.67 10.50
N ALA A 125 -25.56 21.32 10.65
CA ALA A 125 -26.12 20.13 10.03
C ALA A 125 -26.00 20.18 8.50
N ALA A 126 -26.29 21.33 7.88
CA ALA A 126 -26.09 21.51 6.44
C ALA A 126 -24.62 21.36 6.02
N GLN A 127 -23.70 21.99 6.77
CA GLN A 127 -22.26 21.87 6.51
C GLN A 127 -21.75 20.42 6.64
N LEU A 128 -22.27 19.66 7.61
CA LEU A 128 -21.93 18.25 7.79
C LEU A 128 -22.39 17.39 6.62
N VAL A 129 -23.59 17.65 6.08
CA VAL A 129 -24.10 16.94 4.89
C VAL A 129 -23.21 17.21 3.66
N ASP A 130 -22.77 18.45 3.46
CA ASP A 130 -21.85 18.79 2.36
C ASP A 130 -20.47 18.13 2.53
N LEU A 131 -19.96 18.07 3.76
CA LEU A 131 -18.72 17.36 4.06
C LEU A 131 -18.84 15.85 3.85
N GLU A 132 -19.97 15.26 4.25
CA GLU A 132 -20.25 13.84 4.02
C GLU A 132 -20.26 13.51 2.52
N ALA A 133 -20.95 14.32 1.71
CA ALA A 133 -20.98 14.16 0.27
C ALA A 133 -19.57 14.24 -0.36
N ARG A 134 -18.76 15.22 0.08
CA ARG A 134 -17.37 15.35 -0.37
C ARG A 134 -16.51 14.16 0.04
N LEU A 135 -16.63 13.67 1.28
CA LEU A 135 -15.90 12.50 1.74
C LEU A 135 -16.31 11.23 1.00
N ALA A 136 -17.61 11.04 0.74
CA ALA A 136 -18.10 9.91 -0.06
C ALA A 136 -17.52 9.94 -1.48
N HIS A 137 -17.50 11.13 -2.13
CA HIS A 137 -16.89 11.29 -3.45
C HIS A 137 -15.39 10.98 -3.43
N GLN A 138 -14.63 11.54 -2.48
CA GLN A 138 -13.19 11.28 -2.33
C GLN A 138 -12.89 9.80 -2.08
N ARG A 139 -13.69 9.13 -1.25
CA ARG A 139 -13.56 7.68 -1.02
C ARG A 139 -13.77 6.89 -2.31
N SER A 140 -14.80 7.22 -3.08
CA SER A 140 -15.08 6.54 -4.34
C SER A 140 -13.96 6.74 -5.38
N ALA A 141 -13.42 7.97 -5.48
CA ALA A 141 -12.30 8.28 -6.37
C ALA A 141 -11.02 7.54 -5.96
N ALA A 142 -10.68 7.53 -4.67
CA ALA A 142 -9.53 6.81 -4.15
C ALA A 142 -9.64 5.30 -4.36
N GLN A 143 -10.84 4.72 -4.17
CA GLN A 143 -11.10 3.31 -4.46
C GLN A 143 -10.90 2.98 -5.95
N ALA A 144 -11.41 3.82 -6.85
CA ALA A 144 -11.20 3.63 -8.29
C ALA A 144 -9.71 3.71 -8.67
N GLN A 145 -8.97 4.67 -8.11
CA GLN A 145 -7.53 4.81 -8.31
C GLN A 145 -6.77 3.58 -7.80
N LEU A 146 -7.09 3.09 -6.60
CA LEU A 146 -6.47 1.89 -6.02
C LEU A 146 -6.73 0.63 -6.85
N LEU A 147 -7.95 0.46 -7.37
CA LEU A 147 -8.26 -0.64 -8.27
C LEU A 147 -7.47 -0.54 -9.58
N SER A 148 -7.32 0.68 -10.12
CA SER A 148 -6.53 0.93 -11.34
C SER A 148 -5.04 0.65 -11.13
N THR A 149 -4.47 1.01 -9.97
CA THR A 149 -3.07 0.76 -9.66
C THR A 149 -2.81 -0.73 -9.48
N HIS A 150 -3.70 -1.46 -8.79
CA HIS A 150 -3.59 -2.92 -8.70
C HIS A 150 -3.71 -3.61 -10.06
N ALA A 151 -4.55 -3.11 -10.96
CA ALA A 151 -4.61 -3.63 -12.33
C ALA A 151 -3.28 -3.41 -13.07
N LEU A 152 -2.70 -2.22 -12.96
CA LEU A 152 -1.41 -1.89 -13.58
C LEU A 152 -0.26 -2.73 -12.99
N GLU A 153 -0.26 -2.95 -11.67
CA GLU A 153 0.72 -3.81 -11.02
C GLU A 153 0.67 -5.25 -11.52
N ARG A 154 -0.53 -5.81 -11.71
CA ARG A 154 -0.69 -7.16 -12.28
C ARG A 154 -0.18 -7.22 -13.71
N GLN A 155 -0.49 -6.20 -14.52
CA GLN A 155 0.01 -6.10 -15.90
C GLN A 155 1.54 -5.99 -15.94
N TRP A 156 2.14 -5.21 -15.04
CA TRP A 156 3.58 -5.07 -14.96
C TRP A 156 4.25 -6.38 -14.54
N ARG A 157 3.72 -7.07 -13.52
CA ARG A 157 4.22 -8.40 -13.10
C ARG A 157 4.13 -9.42 -14.23
N ALA A 158 3.05 -9.42 -15.00
CA ALA A 158 2.91 -10.27 -16.18
C ALA A 158 3.98 -9.96 -17.23
N LYS A 159 4.17 -8.68 -17.59
CA LYS A 159 5.21 -8.25 -18.53
C LYS A 159 6.62 -8.61 -18.06
N GLN A 160 6.90 -8.49 -16.77
CA GLN A 160 8.19 -8.88 -16.21
C GLN A 160 8.40 -10.39 -16.33
N ALA A 161 7.39 -11.20 -15.99
CA ALA A 161 7.46 -12.65 -16.15
C ALA A 161 7.65 -13.06 -17.62
N ASP A 162 6.97 -12.40 -18.56
CA ASP A 162 7.13 -12.63 -20.00
C ASP A 162 8.56 -12.29 -20.46
N MET A 163 9.12 -11.18 -19.99
CA MET A 163 10.51 -10.78 -20.25
C MET A 163 11.49 -11.80 -19.68
N ASP A 164 11.31 -12.20 -18.41
CA ASP A 164 12.18 -13.18 -17.76
C ASP A 164 12.11 -14.53 -18.48
N HIS A 165 10.92 -14.94 -18.94
CA HIS A 165 10.75 -16.14 -19.75
C HIS A 165 11.44 -16.03 -21.12
N ALA A 166 11.32 -14.89 -21.80
CA ALA A 166 11.97 -14.65 -23.08
C ALA A 166 13.51 -14.61 -22.96
N LEU A 167 14.03 -14.11 -21.82
CA LEU A 167 15.47 -14.02 -21.54
C LEU A 167 16.03 -15.32 -20.94
N ALA A 168 15.20 -16.19 -20.36
CA ALA A 168 15.64 -17.43 -19.72
C ALA A 168 16.56 -18.31 -20.59
N PRO A 169 16.33 -18.50 -21.91
CA PRO A 169 17.23 -19.28 -22.78
C PRO A 169 18.58 -18.63 -23.06
N PHE A 170 18.71 -17.33 -22.82
CA PHE A 170 19.92 -16.55 -23.01
C PHE A 170 20.64 -16.25 -21.69
N ALA A 171 20.08 -16.69 -20.57
CA ALA A 171 20.71 -16.59 -19.27
C ALA A 171 22.03 -17.40 -19.25
N PRO A 172 23.08 -16.95 -18.53
CA PRO A 172 24.36 -17.65 -18.49
C PRO A 172 24.24 -19.12 -18.09
N ALA A 173 23.34 -19.44 -17.16
CA ALA A 173 23.10 -20.81 -16.70
C ALA A 173 22.48 -21.71 -17.78
N SER A 174 21.53 -21.20 -18.57
CA SER A 174 20.89 -21.98 -19.65
C SER A 174 21.82 -22.15 -20.83
N LEU A 175 22.61 -21.13 -21.17
CA LEU A 175 23.68 -21.23 -22.18
C LEU A 175 24.72 -22.27 -21.77
N TYR A 176 25.15 -22.25 -20.50
CA TYR A 176 26.06 -23.26 -19.96
C TYR A 176 25.47 -24.66 -20.01
N GLN A 177 24.22 -24.83 -19.57
CA GLN A 177 23.52 -26.12 -19.63
C GLN A 177 23.45 -26.63 -21.07
N ARG A 178 23.12 -25.77 -22.05
CA ARG A 178 23.07 -26.14 -23.47
C ARG A 178 24.44 -26.51 -24.03
N LEU A 179 25.51 -25.83 -23.59
CA LEU A 179 26.89 -26.20 -23.93
C LEU A 179 27.25 -27.57 -23.36
N ALA A 180 26.93 -27.81 -22.08
CA ALA A 180 27.20 -29.09 -21.42
C ALA A 180 26.43 -30.25 -22.08
N GLN A 181 25.15 -30.04 -22.41
CA GLN A 181 24.34 -30.98 -23.19
C GLN A 181 24.97 -31.24 -24.56
N GLY A 182 25.37 -30.20 -25.30
CA GLY A 182 26.02 -30.35 -26.59
C GLY A 182 27.39 -31.06 -26.54
N VAL A 183 28.09 -31.07 -25.40
CA VAL A 183 29.29 -31.90 -25.19
C VAL A 183 28.89 -33.37 -25.03
N ALA A 184 27.92 -33.66 -24.16
CA ALA A 184 27.45 -35.02 -23.90
C ALA A 184 26.80 -35.66 -25.15
N GLU A 185 26.00 -34.91 -25.90
CA GLU A 185 25.42 -35.36 -27.17
C GLU A 185 26.52 -35.69 -28.19
N GLN A 186 27.58 -34.89 -28.27
CA GLN A 186 28.68 -35.14 -29.21
C GLN A 186 29.52 -36.35 -28.80
N GLU A 187 29.69 -36.57 -27.50
CA GLU A 187 30.29 -37.79 -26.96
C GLU A 187 29.49 -39.02 -27.36
N GLY A 188 28.16 -38.97 -27.19
CA GLY A 188 27.24 -40.02 -27.63
C GLY A 188 27.30 -40.29 -29.13
N VAL A 189 27.43 -39.23 -29.97
CA VAL A 189 27.64 -39.40 -31.42
C VAL A 189 28.97 -40.09 -31.74
N CYS A 190 30.05 -39.76 -31.02
CA CYS A 190 31.33 -40.44 -31.22
C CYS A 190 31.23 -41.92 -30.83
N TYR A 191 30.59 -42.20 -29.69
CA TYR A 191 30.36 -43.57 -29.21
C TYR A 191 29.50 -44.38 -30.20
N ALA A 192 28.39 -43.81 -30.69
CA ALA A 192 27.54 -44.45 -31.68
C ALA A 192 28.26 -44.70 -33.03
N LEU A 193 29.15 -43.78 -33.45
CA LEU A 193 29.99 -43.99 -34.63
C LEU A 193 30.98 -45.15 -34.41
N GLU A 194 31.56 -45.27 -33.22
CA GLU A 194 32.45 -46.37 -32.83
C GLU A 194 31.68 -47.70 -32.83
N GLU A 195 30.52 -47.77 -32.18
CA GLU A 195 29.67 -48.97 -32.18
C GLU A 195 29.22 -49.36 -33.59
N SER A 196 28.75 -48.41 -34.41
CA SER A 196 28.30 -48.69 -35.77
C SER A 196 29.40 -49.26 -36.68
N PHE A 197 30.67 -48.91 -36.42
CA PHE A 197 31.80 -49.46 -37.16
C PHE A 197 32.15 -50.87 -36.68
N LEU A 198 32.00 -51.15 -35.37
CA LEU A 198 32.28 -52.45 -34.78
C LEU A 198 31.19 -53.48 -35.06
N GLU A 199 29.93 -53.06 -35.10
CA GLU A 199 28.78 -53.94 -35.35
C GLU A 199 28.68 -54.35 -36.82
N GLY A 200 29.17 -53.52 -37.75
CA GLY A 200 29.15 -53.79 -39.19
C GLY A 200 27.73 -53.79 -39.78
N GLU A 201 27.60 -53.48 -41.06
CA GLU A 201 26.30 -53.52 -41.75
C GLU A 201 25.91 -54.98 -42.05
N GLY A 202 25.47 -55.72 -41.02
CA GLY A 202 24.83 -57.05 -41.11
C GLY A 202 25.66 -58.16 -41.80
N ASP A 203 25.93 -59.24 -41.06
CA ASP A 203 26.47 -60.52 -41.60
C ASP A 203 27.99 -60.63 -41.75
N GLY A 204 28.77 -60.11 -40.79
CA GLY A 204 30.20 -60.41 -40.65
C GLY A 204 31.08 -59.97 -41.82
N ALA A 205 30.54 -59.15 -42.73
CA ALA A 205 31.26 -58.59 -43.86
C ALA A 205 32.23 -57.50 -43.38
N VAL A 206 33.50 -57.63 -43.75
CA VAL A 206 34.53 -56.62 -43.50
C VAL A 206 34.17 -55.37 -44.31
N ALA A 207 34.05 -54.21 -43.65
CA ALA A 207 33.74 -52.93 -44.29
C ALA A 207 34.66 -52.68 -45.49
N THR A 208 34.10 -52.15 -46.58
CA THR A 208 34.90 -51.84 -47.78
C THR A 208 35.89 -50.72 -47.47
N GLU A 209 37.05 -50.67 -48.17
CA GLU A 209 38.07 -49.64 -47.95
C GLU A 209 37.51 -48.21 -48.08
N ARG A 210 36.51 -48.05 -48.94
CA ARG A 210 35.78 -46.80 -49.12
C ARG A 210 34.93 -46.44 -47.90
N GLU A 211 34.14 -47.36 -47.37
CA GLU A 211 33.35 -47.16 -46.14
C GLU A 211 34.24 -46.85 -44.93
N ALA A 212 35.38 -47.54 -44.82
CA ALA A 212 36.35 -47.30 -43.76
C ALA A 212 36.94 -45.89 -43.84
N SER A 213 37.34 -45.43 -45.02
CA SER A 213 37.87 -44.07 -45.21
C SER A 213 36.81 -42.99 -44.95
N ASP A 214 35.57 -43.20 -45.38
CA ASP A 214 34.44 -42.30 -45.12
C ASP A 214 34.04 -42.28 -43.63
N TRP A 215 34.12 -43.41 -42.93
CA TRP A 215 33.96 -43.47 -41.48
C TRP A 215 35.06 -42.69 -40.75
N VAL A 216 36.34 -42.91 -41.10
CA VAL A 216 37.47 -42.20 -40.48
C VAL A 216 37.31 -40.69 -40.64
N ARG A 217 36.86 -40.24 -41.81
CA ARG A 217 36.59 -38.82 -42.07
C ARG A 217 35.51 -38.28 -41.12
N ARG A 218 34.35 -38.95 -41.05
CA ARG A 218 33.22 -38.56 -40.19
C ARG A 218 33.58 -38.59 -38.71
N TYR A 219 34.30 -39.62 -38.27
CA TYR A 219 34.72 -39.76 -36.88
C TYR A 219 35.73 -38.68 -36.47
N ARG A 220 36.69 -38.34 -37.33
CA ARG A 220 37.62 -37.22 -37.09
C ARG A 220 36.90 -35.89 -36.99
N GLU A 221 35.93 -35.63 -37.86
CA GLU A 221 35.09 -34.43 -37.81
C GLU A 221 34.29 -34.37 -36.51
N ALA A 222 33.69 -35.49 -36.08
CA ALA A 222 32.95 -35.60 -34.83
C ALA A 222 33.83 -35.37 -33.59
N LYS A 223 35.01 -36.01 -33.51
CA LYS A 223 35.98 -35.81 -32.41
C LYS A 223 36.53 -34.39 -32.36
N LYS A 224 36.78 -33.76 -33.52
CA LYS A 224 37.19 -32.35 -33.57
C LYS A 224 36.15 -31.43 -32.95
N LEU A 225 34.86 -31.64 -33.25
CA LEU A 225 33.78 -30.88 -32.64
C LEU A 225 33.63 -31.16 -31.14
N TYR A 226 33.79 -32.42 -30.72
CA TYR A 226 33.78 -32.81 -29.32
C TYR A 226 34.82 -32.03 -28.50
N TYR A 227 36.09 -32.11 -28.89
CA TYR A 227 37.16 -31.41 -28.17
C TYR A 227 37.00 -29.89 -28.20
N LEU A 228 36.53 -29.31 -29.31
CA LEU A 228 36.23 -27.88 -29.37
C LEU A 228 35.18 -27.45 -28.35
N ARG A 229 34.09 -28.23 -28.20
CA ARG A 229 33.04 -27.94 -27.21
C ARG A 229 33.54 -28.16 -25.79
N GLN A 230 34.33 -29.22 -25.57
CA GLN A 230 34.95 -29.52 -24.28
C GLN A 230 35.87 -28.37 -23.82
N GLU A 231 36.78 -27.90 -24.66
CA GLU A 231 37.65 -26.78 -24.29
C GLU A 231 36.86 -25.48 -24.06
N ARG A 232 35.77 -25.24 -24.80
CA ARG A 232 34.91 -24.07 -24.56
C ARG A 232 34.21 -24.16 -23.21
N LYS A 233 33.81 -25.37 -22.80
CA LYS A 233 33.23 -25.61 -21.48
C LYS A 233 34.27 -25.43 -20.38
N GLU A 234 35.47 -25.98 -20.53
CA GLU A 234 36.57 -25.81 -19.56
C GLU A 234 36.94 -24.33 -19.40
N ARG A 235 37.07 -23.59 -20.52
CA ARG A 235 37.27 -22.13 -20.46
C ARG A 235 36.10 -21.42 -19.77
N TRP A 236 34.88 -21.93 -19.89
CA TRP A 236 33.72 -21.39 -19.19
C TRP A 236 33.78 -21.65 -17.69
N ASP A 237 34.13 -22.88 -17.29
CA ASP A 237 34.30 -23.27 -15.89
C ASP A 237 35.41 -22.44 -15.19
N GLU A 238 36.44 -22.04 -15.93
CA GLU A 238 37.50 -21.15 -15.45
C GLU A 238 37.14 -19.65 -15.51
N GLY A 239 35.95 -19.28 -15.99
CA GLY A 239 35.52 -17.89 -16.14
C GLY A 239 36.19 -17.14 -17.29
N ARG A 240 36.89 -17.83 -18.20
CA ARG A 240 37.50 -17.27 -19.42
C ARG A 240 36.50 -17.18 -20.59
N VAL A 241 35.27 -16.75 -20.31
CA VAL A 241 34.20 -16.60 -21.30
C VAL A 241 34.21 -15.17 -21.84
N GLY A 242 34.57 -14.99 -23.11
CA GLY A 242 34.65 -13.66 -23.72
C GLY A 242 36.08 -13.18 -23.87
N GLY A 243 36.78 -13.77 -24.84
CA GLY A 243 37.99 -13.16 -25.38
C GLY A 243 37.61 -11.96 -26.24
N TRP A 244 37.48 -10.79 -25.63
CA TRP A 244 37.89 -9.54 -26.27
C TRP A 244 39.07 -9.01 -25.47
N ARG A 245 40.26 -9.28 -25.99
CA ARG A 245 41.44 -8.45 -25.80
C ARG A 245 41.68 -7.72 -27.11
#